data_AF-A0A1B6K1Z3-F1
#
_entry.id   AF-A0A1B6K1Z3-F1
#
_cell.length_a   1.000
_cell.length_b   1.000
_cell.length_c   1.000
_cell.angle_alpha   90.00
_cell.angle_beta   90.00
_cell.angle_gamma   90.00
#
_symmetry.space_group_name_H-M   'P 1'
#
loop_
_entity.id
_entity.type
_entity.pdbx_description
1 polymer ?
#
loop_
_entity_poly.entity_id
_entity_poly.type
_entity_poly.pdbx_seq_one_letter_code
_entity_poly.pdbx_strand_id
1 'polypeptide(L)'
;MESLPVEMVENIAQYLTTKELAACCATSRVWRDIFGEDSIWKYRCNTHIAKYLATAESRVNPQFVIPECMNVENSLNPLGEWRLSYLREQLLWSHWKNRKQVDLQSGMEKLPAEVVEIIAQYLTTRELAACCATSRVWR
;
A
#
# COMPACT_ATOMS: atom_id res chain seq x y z
N MET A 1 -19.29 -16.12 6.78
CA MET A 1 -18.59 -14.88 7.18
C MET A 1 -19.54 -13.88 7.83
N GLU A 2 -20.73 -13.68 7.27
CA GLU A 2 -21.69 -12.65 7.71
C GLU A 2 -22.25 -12.84 9.13
N SER A 3 -22.18 -14.07 9.67
CA SER A 3 -22.61 -14.41 11.02
C SER A 3 -21.48 -14.43 12.05
N LEU A 4 -20.23 -14.16 11.63
CA LEU A 4 -19.09 -14.16 12.53
C LEU A 4 -18.90 -12.76 13.14
N PRO A 5 -18.57 -12.65 14.43
CA PRO A 5 -18.12 -11.41 15.03
C PRO A 5 -16.89 -10.84 14.29
N VAL A 6 -16.79 -9.51 14.23
CA VAL A 6 -15.71 -8.81 13.50
C VAL A 6 -14.32 -9.25 13.99
N GLU A 7 -14.16 -9.52 15.28
CA GLU A 7 -12.90 -9.94 15.88
C GLU A 7 -12.47 -11.33 15.37
N MET A 8 -13.43 -12.22 15.09
CA MET A 8 -13.14 -13.53 14.50
C MET A 8 -12.73 -13.39 13.03
N VAL A 9 -13.35 -12.47 12.29
CA VAL A 9 -12.95 -12.16 10.91
C VAL A 9 -11.53 -11.62 10.88
N GLU A 10 -11.20 -10.66 11.74
CA GLU A 10 -9.86 -10.09 11.84
C GLU A 10 -8.81 -11.16 12.16
N ASN A 11 -9.11 -12.07 13.08
CA ASN A 11 -8.25 -13.21 13.41
C ASN A 11 -8.05 -14.14 12.21
N ILE A 12 -9.11 -14.50 11.47
CA ILE A 12 -8.99 -15.29 10.24
C ILE A 12 -8.12 -14.54 9.22
N ALA A 13 -8.36 -13.25 9.04
CA ALA A 13 -7.68 -12.41 8.07
C ALA A 13 -6.17 -12.29 8.31
N GLN A 14 -5.69 -12.47 9.55
CA GLN A 14 -4.26 -12.52 9.87
C GLN A 14 -3.54 -13.70 9.21
N TYR A 15 -4.22 -14.84 9.04
CA TYR A 15 -3.65 -16.04 8.42
C TYR A 15 -3.72 -16.05 6.89
N LEU A 16 -4.43 -15.09 6.29
CA LEU A 16 -4.55 -14.96 4.85
C LEU A 16 -3.39 -14.14 4.27
N THR A 17 -2.92 -14.55 3.11
CA THR A 17 -2.05 -13.70 2.27
C THR A 17 -2.85 -12.56 1.65
N THR A 18 -2.18 -11.51 1.20
CA THR A 18 -2.85 -10.35 0.57
C THR A 18 -3.55 -10.72 -0.75
N LYS A 19 -3.06 -11.76 -1.44
CA LYS A 19 -3.73 -12.33 -2.62
C LYS A 19 -5.03 -13.03 -2.26
N GLU A 20 -5.05 -13.80 -1.17
CA GLU A 20 -6.25 -14.46 -0.68
C GLU A 20 -7.27 -13.43 -0.17
N LEU A 21 -6.83 -12.38 0.55
CA LEU A 21 -7.70 -11.27 0.95
C LEU A 21 -8.32 -10.56 -0.26
N ALA A 22 -7.55 -10.34 -1.33
CA ALA A 22 -8.07 -9.78 -2.57
C ALA A 22 -9.11 -10.70 -3.23
N ALA A 23 -8.88 -12.02 -3.20
CA ALA A 23 -9.86 -13.00 -3.68
C ALA A 23 -11.13 -12.99 -2.82
N CYS A 24 -11.00 -12.92 -1.48
CA CYS A 24 -12.13 -12.75 -0.57
C CYS A 24 -12.94 -11.48 -0.89
N CYS A 25 -12.28 -10.36 -1.17
CA CYS A 25 -12.97 -9.13 -1.57
C CYS A 25 -13.69 -9.22 -2.92
N ALA A 26 -13.33 -10.19 -3.77
CA ALA A 26 -13.93 -10.37 -5.10
C ALA A 26 -15.13 -11.31 -5.10
N THR A 27 -15.46 -11.96 -3.98
CA THR A 27 -16.55 -12.96 -3.92
C THR A 27 -17.93 -12.33 -3.91
N SER A 28 -18.17 -11.30 -3.10
CA SER A 28 -19.44 -10.59 -3.00
C SER A 28 -19.25 -9.18 -2.41
N ARG A 29 -20.28 -8.32 -2.51
CA ARG A 29 -20.26 -6.99 -1.89
C ARG A 29 -20.05 -7.08 -0.37
N VAL A 30 -20.76 -8.00 0.28
CA VAL A 30 -20.66 -8.19 1.73
C VAL A 30 -19.26 -8.64 2.14
N TRP A 31 -18.64 -9.56 1.40
CA TRP A 31 -17.27 -9.97 1.66
C TRP A 31 -16.25 -8.87 1.36
N ARG A 32 -16.49 -8.06 0.34
CA ARG A 32 -15.67 -6.87 0.07
C ARG A 32 -15.68 -5.91 1.25
N ASP A 33 -16.83 -5.70 1.87
CA ASP A 33 -16.96 -4.82 3.03
C ASP A 33 -16.23 -5.42 4.23
N ILE A 34 -16.53 -6.67 4.57
CA ILE A 34 -15.91 -7.41 5.70
C ILE A 34 -14.38 -7.48 5.57
N PHE A 35 -13.84 -7.90 4.43
CA PHE A 35 -12.39 -8.03 4.21
C PHE A 35 -11.74 -6.71 3.74
N GLY A 36 -12.56 -5.69 3.50
CA GLY A 36 -12.14 -4.33 3.20
C GLY A 36 -11.89 -3.49 4.45
N GLU A 37 -12.28 -3.97 5.62
CA GLU A 37 -12.16 -3.28 6.90
C GLU A 37 -10.74 -2.81 7.20
N ASP A 38 -10.63 -1.59 7.70
CA ASP A 38 -9.36 -0.89 7.84
C ASP A 38 -8.45 -1.54 8.88
N SER A 39 -9.03 -2.15 9.91
CA SER A 39 -8.29 -2.92 10.93
C SER A 39 -7.49 -4.09 10.31
N ILE A 40 -8.04 -4.76 9.29
CA ILE A 40 -7.38 -5.86 8.58
C ILE A 40 -6.17 -5.36 7.80
N TRP A 41 -6.28 -4.20 7.15
CA TRP A 41 -5.21 -3.66 6.29
C TRP A 41 -4.16 -2.87 7.07
N LYS A 42 -4.52 -2.28 8.22
CA LYS A 42 -3.61 -1.51 9.07
C LYS A 42 -2.40 -2.31 9.54
N TYR A 43 -2.60 -3.56 9.97
CA TYR A 43 -1.52 -4.45 10.40
C TYR A 43 -0.50 -4.75 9.29
N ARG A 44 -0.89 -4.59 8.02
CA ARG A 44 -0.11 -4.98 6.85
C ARG A 44 0.71 -3.83 6.26
N CYS A 45 0.53 -2.63 6.76
CA CYS A 45 1.23 -1.43 6.28
C CYS A 45 2.32 -1.03 7.26
N ASN A 46 3.42 -0.47 6.75
CA ASN A 46 4.31 0.29 7.61
C ASN A 46 3.69 1.67 7.88
N THR A 47 3.35 1.96 9.14
CA THR A 47 2.70 3.22 9.55
C THR A 47 3.45 4.48 9.10
N HIS A 48 4.78 4.46 9.07
CA HIS A 48 5.58 5.62 8.70
C HIS A 48 5.55 5.84 7.18
N ILE A 49 5.66 4.75 6.41
CA ILE A 49 5.49 4.78 4.95
C ILE A 49 4.06 5.24 4.60
N ALA A 50 3.04 4.70 5.27
CA ALA A 50 1.64 5.06 5.04
C ALA A 50 1.40 6.57 5.27
N LYS A 51 1.88 7.12 6.40
CA LYS A 51 1.78 8.56 6.70
C LYS A 51 2.47 9.44 5.65
N TYR A 52 3.64 9.02 5.19
CA TYR A 52 4.35 9.72 4.13
C TYR A 52 3.57 9.67 2.80
N LEU A 53 3.13 8.49 2.38
CA LEU A 53 2.38 8.30 1.12
C LEU A 53 0.98 8.91 1.16
N ALA A 54 0.43 9.22 2.33
CA ALA A 54 -0.82 9.95 2.48
C ALA A 54 -0.67 11.42 2.06
N THR A 55 0.47 12.05 2.36
CA THR A 55 0.73 13.48 2.09
C THR A 55 1.57 13.72 0.83
N ALA A 56 2.29 12.70 0.35
CA ALA A 56 3.08 12.79 -0.86
C ALA A 56 2.20 12.95 -2.09
N GLU A 57 2.52 13.95 -2.91
CA GLU A 57 1.90 14.13 -4.22
C GLU A 57 2.28 12.95 -5.14
N SER A 58 1.29 12.15 -5.55
CA SER A 58 1.55 11.04 -6.46
C SER A 58 1.83 11.57 -7.86
N ARG A 59 3.06 11.37 -8.32
CA ARG A 59 3.47 11.65 -9.71
C ARG A 59 3.12 10.53 -10.68
N VAL A 60 2.57 9.42 -10.18
CA VAL A 60 2.25 8.23 -10.98
C VAL A 60 0.74 8.04 -11.01
N ASN A 61 0.20 7.81 -12.22
CA ASN A 61 -1.19 7.45 -12.44
C ASN A 61 -1.30 5.90 -12.49
N PRO A 62 -2.32 5.26 -11.90
CA PRO A 62 -3.55 5.85 -11.37
C PRO A 62 -3.33 6.55 -10.03
N GLN A 63 -3.76 7.81 -9.94
CA GLN A 63 -4.18 8.34 -8.66
C GLN A 63 -5.25 7.36 -8.15
N PHE A 64 -5.09 6.82 -6.94
CA PHE A 64 -6.13 6.01 -6.31
C PHE A 64 -7.31 6.94 -5.95
N VAL A 65 -8.00 7.44 -6.98
CA VAL A 65 -9.16 8.31 -6.89
C VAL A 65 -10.36 7.39 -6.68
N ILE A 66 -11.10 7.65 -5.60
CA ILE A 66 -12.41 7.04 -5.39
C ILE A 66 -13.29 7.56 -6.53
N PRO A 67 -13.83 6.69 -7.41
CA PRO A 67 -14.68 7.16 -8.49
C PRO A 67 -15.91 7.86 -7.90
N GLU A 68 -16.20 9.09 -8.33
CA GLU A 68 -17.47 9.75 -8.07
C GLU A 68 -18.58 8.94 -8.75
N CYS A 69 -19.26 8.09 -7.98
CA CYS A 69 -20.25 7.18 -8.54
C CYS A 69 -21.57 7.89 -8.79
N MET A 70 -21.98 7.99 -10.07
CA MET A 70 -23.29 8.54 -10.47
C MET A 70 -24.48 7.61 -10.20
N ASN A 71 -24.26 6.36 -9.80
CA ASN A 71 -25.29 5.36 -9.50
C ASN A 71 -25.04 4.70 -8.13
N VAL A 72 -25.59 5.28 -7.07
CA VAL A 72 -25.36 4.91 -5.66
C VAL A 72 -25.77 3.45 -5.34
N GLU A 73 -26.79 2.93 -6.02
CA GLU A 73 -27.30 1.56 -5.76
C GLU A 73 -26.39 0.45 -6.33
N ASN A 74 -25.60 0.77 -7.37
CA ASN A 74 -24.66 -0.17 -7.99
C ASN A 74 -23.20 0.13 -7.74
N SER A 75 -22.90 1.21 -7.02
CA SER A 75 -21.53 1.51 -6.60
C SER A 75 -21.09 0.60 -5.47
N LEU A 76 -19.85 0.15 -5.57
CA LEU A 76 -19.18 -0.52 -4.47
C LEU A 76 -18.73 0.53 -3.45
N ASN A 77 -18.80 0.20 -2.16
CA ASN A 77 -18.33 1.09 -1.11
C ASN A 77 -16.88 1.54 -1.37
N PRO A 78 -16.53 2.80 -1.06
CA PRO A 78 -15.16 3.27 -1.21
C PRO A 78 -14.17 2.38 -0.44
N LEU A 79 -12.93 2.32 -0.91
CA LEU A 79 -11.89 1.59 -0.19
C LEU A 79 -11.54 2.34 1.11
N GLY A 80 -11.31 1.58 2.18
CA GLY A 80 -10.79 2.11 3.44
C GLY A 80 -9.41 2.74 3.31
N GLU A 81 -9.07 3.62 4.25
CA GLU A 81 -7.84 4.41 4.24
C GLU A 81 -6.58 3.53 4.31
N TRP A 82 -6.62 2.48 5.13
CA TRP A 82 -5.49 1.57 5.29
C TRP A 82 -5.32 0.66 4.09
N ARG A 83 -6.42 0.26 3.45
CA ARG A 83 -6.35 -0.48 2.19
C ARG A 83 -5.75 0.36 1.06
N LEU A 84 -6.11 1.64 0.97
CA LEU A 84 -5.50 2.56 0.02
C LEU A 84 -4.01 2.77 0.32
N SER A 85 -3.65 2.93 1.59
CA SER A 85 -2.26 3.06 2.04
C SER A 85 -1.43 1.84 1.65
N TYR A 86 -1.97 0.63 1.87
CA TYR A 86 -1.32 -0.61 1.45
C TYR A 86 -1.07 -0.64 -0.06
N LEU A 87 -2.07 -0.28 -0.88
CA LEU A 87 -1.92 -0.29 -2.33
C LEU A 87 -0.86 0.71 -2.82
N ARG A 88 -0.78 1.90 -2.21
CA ARG A 88 0.27 2.89 -2.49
C ARG A 88 1.65 2.34 -2.12
N GLU A 89 1.76 1.67 -0.97
CA GLU A 89 3.00 1.04 -0.54
C GLU A 89 3.43 -0.09 -1.50
N GLN A 90 2.52 -0.96 -1.91
CA GLN A 90 2.84 -2.02 -2.88
C GLN A 90 3.23 -1.44 -4.25
N LEU A 91 2.60 -0.35 -4.68
CA LEU A 91 2.95 0.34 -5.91
C LEU A 91 4.39 0.86 -5.83
N LEU A 92 4.75 1.53 -4.72
CA LEU A 92 6.12 1.96 -4.44
C LEU A 92 7.10 0.78 -4.58
N TRP A 93 6.87 -0.32 -3.85
CA TRP A 93 7.75 -1.51 -3.92
C TRP A 93 7.84 -2.10 -5.32
N SER A 94 6.74 -2.13 -6.07
CA SER A 94 6.74 -2.65 -7.44
C SER A 94 7.58 -1.80 -8.39
N HIS A 95 7.51 -0.47 -8.30
CA HIS A 95 8.36 0.43 -9.08
C HIS A 95 9.83 0.27 -8.72
N TRP A 96 10.12 0.13 -7.43
CA TRP A 96 11.47 -0.11 -6.93
C TRP A 96 12.06 -1.42 -7.44
N LYS A 97 11.28 -2.50 -7.44
CA LYS A 97 11.71 -3.81 -7.93
C LYS A 97 11.87 -3.86 -9.45
N ASN A 98 11.01 -3.14 -10.18
CA ASN A 98 10.91 -3.22 -11.63
C ASN A 98 11.79 -2.23 -12.40
N ARG A 99 12.75 -1.52 -11.76
CA ARG A 99 13.51 -0.39 -12.36
C ARG A 99 13.86 -0.56 -13.86
N LYS A 100 12.95 -0.11 -14.73
CA LYS A 100 13.29 0.68 -15.91
C LYS A 100 13.43 2.11 -15.40
N GLN A 101 14.64 2.47 -14.98
CA GLN A 101 15.32 3.76 -15.15
C GLN A 101 14.52 5.10 -15.11
N VAL A 102 13.34 5.19 -14.49
CA VAL A 102 12.63 6.47 -14.35
C VAL A 102 12.95 7.04 -12.96
N ASP A 103 13.89 7.97 -12.94
CA ASP A 103 14.06 9.06 -11.97
C ASP A 103 13.89 8.75 -10.48
N LEU A 104 14.57 7.72 -9.96
CA LEU A 104 14.78 7.63 -8.51
C LEU A 104 15.52 8.86 -7.94
N GLN A 105 16.29 9.58 -8.76
CA GLN A 105 16.96 10.81 -8.35
C GLN A 105 15.97 11.92 -7.94
N SER A 106 14.84 12.06 -8.63
CA SER A 106 13.86 13.11 -8.32
C SER A 106 12.96 12.79 -7.12
N GLY A 107 12.74 11.49 -6.86
CA GLY A 107 11.89 11.02 -5.76
C GLY A 107 12.64 10.90 -4.43
N MET A 108 13.89 10.44 -4.44
CA MET A 108 14.65 10.17 -3.21
C MET A 108 15.15 11.43 -2.51
N GLU A 109 15.41 12.52 -3.25
CA GLU A 109 15.91 13.78 -2.67
C GLU A 109 14.91 14.46 -1.73
N LYS A 110 13.64 14.02 -1.73
CA LYS A 110 12.55 14.56 -0.90
C LYS A 110 11.96 13.57 0.10
N LEU A 111 12.53 12.37 0.22
CA LEU A 111 12.05 11.41 1.22
C LEU A 111 12.60 11.79 2.61
N PRO A 112 11.79 11.78 3.67
CA PRO A 112 12.28 11.90 5.04
C PRO A 112 13.32 10.81 5.33
N ALA A 113 14.36 11.15 6.09
CA ALA A 113 15.44 10.22 6.45
C ALA A 113 14.91 8.90 7.04
N GLU A 114 13.85 8.96 7.86
CA GLU A 114 13.18 7.80 8.43
C GLU A 114 12.57 6.85 7.37
N VAL A 115 11.95 7.40 6.32
CA VAL A 115 11.38 6.59 5.22
C VAL A 115 12.51 5.97 4.40
N VAL A 116 13.60 6.72 4.23
CA VAL A 116 14.81 6.27 3.52
C VAL A 116 15.47 5.11 4.28
N GLU A 117 15.64 5.22 5.59
CA GLU A 117 16.15 4.15 6.47
C GLU A 117 15.26 2.91 6.46
N ILE A 118 13.93 3.08 6.55
CA ILE A 118 13.00 1.96 6.46
C ILE A 118 13.14 1.28 5.10
N ILE A 119 13.15 2.04 3.99
CA ILE A 119 13.33 1.46 2.66
C ILE A 119 14.63 0.64 2.62
N ALA A 120 15.73 1.18 3.14
CA ALA A 120 17.02 0.51 3.16
C ALA A 120 17.04 -0.81 3.94
N GLN A 121 16.23 -0.95 5.00
CA GLN A 121 16.11 -2.22 5.72
C GLN A 121 15.50 -3.35 4.86
N TYR A 122 14.73 -3.01 3.82
CA TYR A 122 14.10 -3.96 2.91
C TYR A 122 14.86 -4.14 1.58
N LEU A 123 15.94 -3.37 1.36
CA LEU A 123 16.79 -3.49 0.19
C LEU A 123 17.87 -4.55 0.40
N THR A 124 18.14 -5.33 -0.64
CA THR A 124 19.30 -6.22 -0.67
C THR A 124 20.61 -5.40 -0.70
N THR A 125 21.73 -5.99 -0.29
CA THR A 125 23.06 -5.35 -0.35
C THR A 125 23.41 -4.81 -1.74
N ARG A 126 22.90 -5.44 -2.81
CA ARG A 126 23.09 -4.99 -4.19
C ARG A 126 22.26 -3.75 -4.53
N GLU A 127 21.04 -3.65 -4.02
CA GLU A 127 20.16 -2.49 -4.20
C GLU A 127 20.63 -1.30 -3.34
N LEU A 128 21.13 -1.56 -2.13
CA LEU A 128 21.78 -0.57 -1.28
C LEU A 128 23.01 0.04 -1.96
N ALA A 129 23.88 -0.78 -2.54
CA ALA A 129 25.07 -0.30 -3.28
C ALA A 129 24.70 0.62 -4.47
N ALA A 130 23.61 0.30 -5.19
CA ALA A 130 23.11 1.14 -6.27
C ALA A 130 22.55 2.49 -5.75
N CYS A 131 21.89 2.48 -4.58
CA CYS A 131 21.40 3.70 -3.92
C CYS A 131 22.54 4.58 -3.36
N CYS A 132 23.56 3.99 -2.71
CA CYS A 132 24.74 4.73 -2.22
C CYS A 132 25.56 5.35 -3.36
N ALA A 133 25.63 4.70 -4.53
CA ALA A 133 26.32 5.25 -5.70
C ALA A 133 25.62 6.50 -6.26
N THR A 134 24.29 6.60 -6.11
CA THR A 134 23.45 7.58 -6.83
C THR A 134 22.80 8.67 -5.97
N SER A 135 22.75 8.53 -4.65
CA SER A 135 22.14 9.52 -3.73
C SER A 135 23.17 10.19 -2.82
N ARG A 136 23.03 11.51 -2.61
CA ARG A 136 23.82 12.28 -1.62
C ARG A 136 23.42 12.02 -0.18
N VAL A 137 22.22 11.49 0.07
CA VAL A 137 21.71 11.20 1.43
C VAL A 137 22.44 10.00 2.06
N TRP A 138 23.04 9.15 1.23
CA TRP A 138 23.71 7.91 1.63
C TRP A 138 25.24 7.94 1.44
N ARG A 139 25.81 9.11 1.13
CA ARG A 139 27.26 9.36 1.13
C ARG A 139 27.63 10.17 2.36
#